data_AF-A0A2D9Q634-F1
#
_entry.id   AF-A0A2D9Q634-F1
#
_cell.length_a   1.000
_cell.length_b   1.000
_cell.length_c   1.000
_cell.angle_alpha   90.00
_cell.angle_beta   90.00
_cell.angle_gamma   90.00
#
_symmetry.space_group_name_H-M   'P 1'
#
loop_
_entity.id
_entity.type
_entity.pdbx_description
1 polymer ?
#
loop_
_entity_poly.entity_id
_entity_poly.type
_entity_poly.pdbx_seq_one_letter_code
_entity_poly.pdbx_strand_id
1 'polypeptide(L)'
;MSGRIYSIQAENSSEFVDKIDQLQLSVDTQQIFVSRLPQSRLLDVLDISNIRCYWLTSSQGIGTLEPSLEKINHFLDSTLDDGEGSIFLEGLEWLTSLHGFESVHSMIRTISERISMSEWTVYIAISPSSFDQRELSRIYREAPVLSVKIDEPTFTEMESNLGQHDHTANIRSSLEMDLNDDGTPKLVLLTKLPKSGFTKQILQRRILQWRRMGLDTAAVESSLYHEDIELMYSEYIQIEENVRRAVELERYILAEVKDSQERTIALFRIRQLTGLDELENRYFLD
;
A
#
# COMPACT_ATOMS: atom_id res chain seq x y z
N MET A 1 -21.89 1.50 -20.57
CA MET A 1 -20.70 2.35 -20.73
C MET A 1 -20.67 3.32 -19.58
N SER A 2 -19.95 2.88 -18.54
CA SER A 2 -19.90 3.52 -17.22
C SER A 2 -18.48 3.93 -16.83
N GLY A 3 -17.53 3.85 -17.77
CA GLY A 3 -16.13 4.16 -17.55
C GLY A 3 -15.94 5.54 -16.92
N ARG A 4 -15.03 5.61 -15.96
CA ARG A 4 -14.75 6.82 -15.20
C ARG A 4 -13.26 7.01 -14.98
N ILE A 5 -12.90 8.26 -14.81
CA ILE A 5 -11.57 8.65 -14.38
C ILE A 5 -11.65 9.21 -12.95
N TYR A 6 -10.72 8.80 -12.11
CA TYR A 6 -10.65 9.19 -10.71
C TYR A 6 -9.23 9.62 -10.35
N SER A 7 -9.14 10.62 -9.47
CA SER A 7 -7.89 10.96 -8.81
C SER A 7 -7.78 10.22 -7.47
N ILE A 8 -6.64 9.61 -7.23
CA ILE A 8 -6.23 9.12 -5.92
C ILE A 8 -5.14 10.06 -5.43
N GLN A 9 -5.39 10.73 -4.31
CA GLN A 9 -4.36 11.55 -3.70
C GLN A 9 -3.26 10.63 -3.18
N ALA A 10 -2.01 10.83 -3.58
CA ALA A 10 -0.88 10.06 -3.08
C ALA A 10 0.42 10.85 -3.33
N GLU A 11 1.23 11.04 -2.29
CA GLU A 11 2.50 11.77 -2.37
C GLU A 11 3.63 10.91 -2.96
N ASN A 12 3.49 9.59 -2.93
CA ASN A 12 4.47 8.65 -3.46
C ASN A 12 3.82 7.34 -3.93
N SER A 13 4.60 6.52 -4.65
CA SER A 13 4.16 5.24 -5.21
C SER A 13 3.64 4.26 -4.16
N SER A 14 4.23 4.24 -2.94
CA SER A 14 3.75 3.36 -1.88
C SER A 14 2.35 3.75 -1.44
N GLU A 15 2.10 5.04 -1.17
CA GLU A 15 0.76 5.51 -0.78
C GLU A 15 -0.28 5.26 -1.88
N PHE A 16 0.12 5.40 -3.15
CA PHE A 16 -0.77 5.11 -4.27
C PHE A 16 -1.13 3.61 -4.33
N VAL A 17 -0.14 2.73 -4.23
CA VAL A 17 -0.35 1.28 -4.17
C VAL A 17 -1.21 0.88 -2.98
N ASP A 18 -0.94 1.44 -1.79
CA ASP A 18 -1.73 1.17 -0.58
C ASP A 18 -3.20 1.57 -0.75
N LYS A 19 -3.49 2.62 -1.52
CA LYS A 19 -4.87 3.05 -1.83
C LYS A 19 -5.51 2.20 -2.91
N ILE A 20 -4.75 1.74 -3.90
CA ILE A 20 -5.23 0.78 -4.91
C ILE A 20 -5.61 -0.55 -4.25
N ASP A 21 -4.83 -1.01 -3.28
CA ASP A 21 -5.10 -2.23 -2.53
C ASP A 21 -6.42 -2.19 -1.74
N GLN A 22 -6.88 -0.98 -1.38
CA GLN A 22 -8.17 -0.77 -0.72
C GLN A 22 -9.35 -0.80 -1.71
N LEU A 23 -9.09 -0.68 -3.01
CA LEU A 23 -10.12 -0.81 -4.03
C LEU A 23 -10.47 -2.29 -4.14
N GLN A 24 -11.74 -2.63 -3.90
CA GLN A 24 -12.27 -3.97 -4.17
C GLN A 24 -12.41 -4.17 -5.68
N LEU A 25 -11.27 -4.30 -6.37
CA LEU A 25 -11.22 -4.53 -7.80
C LEU A 25 -11.65 -5.97 -8.11
N SER A 26 -12.44 -6.14 -9.17
CA SER A 26 -12.77 -7.45 -9.70
C SER A 26 -11.50 -8.17 -10.17
N VAL A 27 -11.31 -9.38 -9.67
CA VAL A 27 -10.17 -10.25 -10.04
C VAL A 27 -10.26 -10.70 -11.51
N ASP A 28 -11.48 -10.73 -12.08
CA ASP A 28 -11.73 -11.22 -13.44
C ASP A 28 -11.53 -10.17 -14.55
N THR A 29 -11.25 -8.92 -14.20
CA THR A 29 -11.09 -7.82 -15.17
C THR A 29 -9.62 -7.49 -15.42
N GLN A 30 -9.31 -6.92 -16.58
CA GLN A 30 -7.93 -6.59 -16.92
C GLN A 30 -7.40 -5.48 -15.99
N GLN A 31 -6.19 -5.65 -15.47
CA GLN A 31 -5.54 -4.64 -14.64
C GLN A 31 -4.21 -4.22 -15.27
N ILE A 32 -4.01 -2.91 -15.39
CA ILE A 32 -2.81 -2.31 -15.97
C ILE A 32 -2.26 -1.28 -15.00
N PHE A 33 -0.95 -1.31 -14.75
CA PHE A 33 -0.27 -0.36 -13.88
C PHE A 33 0.87 0.31 -14.63
N VAL A 34 0.78 1.62 -14.81
CA VAL A 34 1.80 2.45 -15.45
C VAL A 34 2.55 3.22 -14.36
N SER A 35 3.85 2.94 -14.23
CA SER A 35 4.67 3.37 -13.09
C SER A 35 5.99 3.98 -13.50
N ARG A 36 6.50 4.96 -12.74
CA ARG A 36 7.90 5.41 -12.86
C ARG A 36 8.89 4.40 -12.28
N LEU A 37 8.42 3.43 -11.49
CA LEU A 37 9.21 2.33 -10.97
C LEU A 37 9.22 1.17 -11.98
N PRO A 38 10.39 0.54 -12.20
CA PRO A 38 10.45 -0.68 -13.00
C PRO A 38 9.70 -1.82 -12.30
N GLN A 39 9.23 -2.80 -13.06
CA GLN A 39 8.45 -3.94 -12.55
C GLN A 39 9.14 -4.67 -11.38
N SER A 40 10.47 -4.79 -11.40
CA SER A 40 11.23 -5.41 -10.32
C SER A 40 11.09 -4.70 -8.97
N ARG A 41 10.90 -3.38 -8.96
CA ARG A 41 10.65 -2.57 -7.76
C ARG A 41 9.19 -2.58 -7.35
N LEU A 42 8.28 -2.72 -8.32
CA LEU A 42 6.85 -2.87 -8.02
C LEU A 42 6.55 -4.17 -7.29
N LEU A 43 7.30 -5.25 -7.57
CA LEU A 43 7.19 -6.52 -6.85
C LEU A 43 7.40 -6.40 -5.34
N ASP A 44 8.14 -5.38 -4.88
CA ASP A 44 8.38 -5.14 -3.45
C ASP A 44 7.16 -4.56 -2.73
N VAL A 45 6.21 -3.99 -3.48
CA VAL A 45 5.10 -3.18 -2.94
C VAL A 45 3.71 -3.61 -3.42
N LEU A 46 3.60 -4.29 -4.56
CA LEU A 46 2.34 -4.63 -5.23
C LEU A 46 2.33 -6.11 -5.67
N ASP A 47 1.22 -6.81 -5.44
CA ASP A 47 0.99 -8.14 -6.04
C ASP A 47 0.63 -7.97 -7.53
N ILE A 48 1.60 -8.23 -8.40
CA ILE A 48 1.45 -8.03 -9.85
C ILE A 48 1.03 -9.31 -10.59
N SER A 49 0.65 -10.39 -9.88
CA SER A 49 0.36 -11.70 -10.50
C SER A 49 -0.69 -11.61 -11.62
N ASN A 50 -1.65 -10.70 -11.49
CA ASN A 50 -2.71 -10.45 -12.47
C ASN A 50 -2.69 -9.01 -13.05
N ILE A 51 -1.58 -8.28 -12.86
CA ILE A 51 -1.45 -6.87 -13.26
C ILE A 51 -0.38 -6.72 -14.33
N ARG A 52 -0.75 -6.21 -15.50
CA ARG A 52 0.21 -5.85 -16.55
C ARG A 52 0.88 -4.53 -16.19
N CYS A 53 2.18 -4.60 -15.88
CA CYS A 53 2.96 -3.43 -15.48
C CYS A 53 3.71 -2.82 -16.68
N TYR A 54 3.69 -1.49 -16.78
CA TYR A 54 4.45 -0.72 -17.76
C TYR A 54 5.34 0.29 -17.05
N TRP A 55 6.63 0.25 -17.34
CA TRP A 55 7.60 1.20 -16.79
C TRP A 55 7.67 2.46 -17.65
N LEU A 56 7.28 3.59 -17.07
CA LEU A 56 7.32 4.92 -17.68
C LEU A 56 8.76 5.44 -17.72
N THR A 57 9.44 5.26 -18.85
CA THR A 57 10.86 5.57 -19.03
C THR A 57 11.22 5.85 -20.48
N SER A 58 12.27 6.63 -20.72
CA SER A 58 12.83 6.81 -22.08
C SER A 58 13.60 5.57 -22.56
N SER A 59 13.86 4.59 -21.69
CA SER A 59 14.48 3.33 -22.07
C SER A 59 13.57 2.50 -22.98
N GLN A 60 14.14 1.96 -24.04
CA GLN A 60 13.45 1.09 -24.98
C GLN A 60 13.47 -0.35 -24.48
N GLY A 61 12.33 -1.05 -24.57
CA GLY A 61 12.22 -2.44 -24.14
C GLY A 61 10.79 -2.93 -24.12
N ILE A 62 10.62 -4.22 -23.82
CA ILE A 62 9.30 -4.80 -23.58
C ILE A 62 8.81 -4.31 -22.21
N GLY A 63 7.52 -3.94 -22.12
CA GLY A 63 6.93 -3.46 -20.86
C GLY A 63 7.40 -2.06 -20.46
N THR A 64 7.92 -1.27 -21.41
CA THR A 64 8.20 0.16 -21.18
C THR A 64 7.20 1.03 -21.92
N LEU A 65 6.96 2.21 -21.38
CA LEU A 65 6.15 3.26 -21.99
C LEU A 65 6.97 4.55 -21.96
N GLU A 66 7.12 5.19 -23.12
CA GLU A 66 7.85 6.45 -23.19
C GLU A 66 7.05 7.57 -22.48
N PRO A 67 7.69 8.44 -21.69
CA PRO A 67 7.04 9.56 -20.98
C PRO A 67 6.66 10.71 -21.93
N SER A 68 6.09 10.38 -23.09
CA SER A 68 5.54 11.29 -24.07
C SER A 68 4.01 11.24 -23.99
N LEU A 69 3.37 12.42 -23.91
CA LEU A 69 1.90 12.49 -23.86
C LEU A 69 1.25 11.83 -25.08
N GLU A 70 1.89 11.91 -26.25
CA GLU A 70 1.41 11.24 -27.47
C GLU A 70 1.43 9.71 -27.32
N LYS A 71 2.53 9.16 -26.80
CA LYS A 71 2.69 7.71 -26.61
C LYS A 71 1.76 7.18 -25.53
N ILE A 72 1.57 7.93 -24.44
CA ILE A 72 0.63 7.60 -23.37
C ILE A 72 -0.81 7.61 -23.90
N ASN A 73 -1.21 8.64 -24.65
CA ASN A 73 -2.54 8.69 -25.26
C ASN A 73 -2.77 7.52 -26.22
N HIS A 74 -1.81 7.24 -27.12
CA HIS A 74 -1.93 6.11 -28.04
C HIS A 74 -2.04 4.76 -27.31
N PHE A 75 -1.25 4.56 -26.26
CA PHE A 75 -1.33 3.39 -25.41
C PHE A 75 -2.71 3.26 -24.76
N LEU A 76 -3.22 4.33 -24.16
CA LEU A 76 -4.54 4.35 -23.55
C LEU A 76 -5.64 4.09 -24.59
N ASP A 77 -5.64 4.77 -25.74
CA ASP A 77 -6.61 4.54 -26.81
C ASP A 77 -6.64 3.07 -27.25
N SER A 78 -5.47 2.48 -27.50
CA SER A 78 -5.37 1.06 -27.89
C SER A 78 -5.88 0.10 -26.81
N THR A 79 -5.76 0.49 -25.54
CA THR A 79 -6.24 -0.30 -24.40
C THR A 79 -7.75 -0.16 -24.23
N LEU A 80 -8.28 1.06 -24.36
CA LEU A 80 -9.69 1.36 -24.17
C LEU A 80 -10.59 0.73 -25.25
N ASP A 81 -10.03 0.46 -26.43
CA ASP A 81 -10.73 -0.20 -27.54
C ASP A 81 -10.89 -1.73 -27.32
N ASP A 82 -10.21 -2.34 -26.35
CA ASP A 82 -10.22 -3.78 -26.09
C ASP A 82 -10.60 -4.13 -24.64
N GLY A 83 -11.76 -4.79 -24.49
CA GLY A 83 -12.20 -5.36 -23.21
C GLY A 83 -12.65 -4.34 -22.16
N GLU A 84 -12.49 -4.72 -20.91
CA GLU A 84 -12.88 -3.96 -19.72
C GLU A 84 -11.84 -4.15 -18.63
N GLY A 85 -11.70 -3.15 -17.75
CA GLY A 85 -10.64 -3.19 -16.76
C GLY A 85 -10.36 -1.91 -16.01
N SER A 86 -9.25 -1.92 -15.29
CA SER A 86 -8.73 -0.78 -14.55
C SER A 86 -7.30 -0.44 -14.97
N ILE A 87 -7.04 0.85 -15.15
CA ILE A 87 -5.68 1.38 -15.40
C ILE A 87 -5.29 2.27 -14.22
N PHE A 88 -4.12 2.00 -13.65
CA PHE A 88 -3.50 2.79 -12.60
C PHE A 88 -2.33 3.57 -13.21
N LEU A 89 -2.35 4.89 -13.10
CA LEU A 89 -1.34 5.77 -13.67
C LEU A 89 -0.72 6.64 -12.58
N GLU A 90 0.58 6.52 -12.38
CA GLU A 90 1.35 7.42 -11.50
C GLU A 90 2.37 8.27 -12.28
N GLY A 91 2.99 9.22 -11.59
CA GLY A 91 4.01 10.09 -12.17
C GLY A 91 3.45 11.31 -12.92
N LEU A 92 2.21 11.71 -12.62
CA LEU A 92 1.60 12.88 -13.25
C LEU A 92 2.39 14.16 -12.93
N GLU A 93 2.86 14.30 -11.69
CA GLU A 93 3.71 15.41 -11.25
C GLU A 93 4.98 15.51 -12.09
N TRP A 94 5.56 14.36 -12.43
CA TRP A 94 6.74 14.29 -13.27
C TRP A 94 6.41 14.61 -14.73
N LEU A 95 5.30 14.09 -15.27
CA LEU A 95 4.85 14.46 -16.61
C LEU A 95 4.57 15.96 -16.73
N THR A 96 4.01 16.58 -15.69
CA THR A 96 3.80 18.03 -15.63
C THR A 96 5.13 18.78 -15.63
N SER A 97 6.14 18.29 -14.91
CA SER A 97 7.48 18.89 -14.95
C SER A 97 8.15 18.82 -16.33
N LEU A 98 7.81 17.81 -17.14
CA LEU A 98 8.34 17.61 -18.49
C LEU A 98 7.60 18.41 -19.57
N HIS A 99 6.26 18.42 -19.52
CA HIS A 99 5.41 18.90 -20.61
C HIS A 99 4.63 20.17 -20.28
N GLY A 100 4.71 20.63 -19.04
CA GLY A 100 3.92 21.73 -18.50
C GLY A 100 2.49 21.30 -18.14
N PHE A 101 1.89 22.05 -17.21
CA PHE A 101 0.56 21.75 -16.68
C PHE A 101 -0.53 21.74 -17.75
N GLU A 102 -0.57 22.72 -18.65
CA GLU A 102 -1.61 22.83 -19.68
C GLU A 102 -1.66 21.60 -20.59
N SER A 103 -0.50 21.09 -21.02
CA SER A 103 -0.40 19.91 -21.89
C SER A 103 -0.92 18.66 -21.18
N VAL A 104 -0.53 18.47 -19.91
CA VAL A 104 -0.97 17.33 -19.10
C VAL A 104 -2.45 17.44 -18.75
N HIS A 105 -2.96 18.62 -18.41
CA HIS A 105 -4.38 18.86 -18.15
C HIS A 105 -5.22 18.55 -19.40
N SER A 106 -4.76 18.96 -20.58
CA SER A 106 -5.39 18.59 -21.85
C SER A 106 -5.39 17.08 -22.08
N MET A 107 -4.30 16.38 -21.73
CA MET A 107 -4.23 14.91 -21.80
C MET A 107 -5.29 14.26 -20.89
N ILE A 108 -5.38 14.68 -19.61
CA ILE A 108 -6.37 14.17 -18.66
C ILE A 108 -7.79 14.37 -19.20
N ARG A 109 -8.07 15.54 -19.77
CA ARG A 109 -9.37 15.82 -20.38
C ARG A 109 -9.68 14.89 -21.55
N THR A 110 -8.74 14.72 -22.48
CA THR A 110 -8.90 13.78 -23.61
C THR A 110 -9.14 12.36 -23.11
N ILE A 111 -8.39 11.92 -22.09
CA ILE A 111 -8.55 10.61 -21.47
C ILE A 111 -9.95 10.48 -20.84
N SER A 112 -10.42 11.48 -20.09
CA SER A 112 -11.76 11.51 -19.50
C SER A 112 -12.88 11.39 -20.55
N GLU A 113 -12.75 12.15 -21.65
CA GLU A 113 -13.69 12.08 -22.78
C GLU A 113 -13.72 10.68 -23.41
N ARG A 114 -12.56 10.05 -23.63
CA ARG A 114 -12.46 8.70 -24.21
C ARG A 114 -12.98 7.60 -23.29
N ILE A 115 -12.62 7.64 -22.00
CA ILE A 115 -13.06 6.67 -20.99
C ILE A 115 -14.58 6.66 -20.81
N SER A 116 -15.24 7.82 -20.94
CA SER A 116 -16.70 7.90 -20.81
C SER A 116 -17.46 7.02 -21.80
N MET A 117 -16.79 6.61 -22.88
CA MET A 117 -17.32 5.75 -23.96
C MET A 117 -16.83 4.29 -23.85
N SER A 118 -16.18 3.90 -22.76
CA SER A 118 -15.67 2.54 -22.54
C SER A 118 -16.19 1.93 -21.22
N GLU A 119 -15.80 0.68 -20.95
CA GLU A 119 -16.01 -0.01 -19.66
C GLU A 119 -14.73 -0.03 -18.80
N TRP A 120 -13.76 0.82 -19.14
CA TRP A 120 -12.53 0.96 -18.37
C TRP A 120 -12.66 2.03 -17.30
N THR A 121 -12.00 1.82 -16.17
CA THR A 121 -11.84 2.84 -15.13
C THR A 121 -10.36 3.22 -15.00
N VAL A 122 -10.06 4.52 -14.95
CA VAL A 122 -8.68 5.01 -14.80
C VAL A 122 -8.51 5.72 -13.48
N TYR A 123 -7.48 5.32 -12.74
CA TYR A 123 -7.09 5.92 -11.47
C TYR A 123 -5.74 6.60 -11.64
N ILE A 124 -5.69 7.90 -11.41
CA ILE A 124 -4.47 8.71 -11.53
C ILE A 124 -3.99 9.10 -10.14
N ALA A 125 -2.71 8.81 -9.85
CA ALA A 125 -2.04 9.30 -8.65
C ALA A 125 -1.79 10.80 -8.78
N ILE A 126 -2.28 11.57 -7.82
CA ILE A 126 -2.07 13.02 -7.72
C ILE A 126 -1.39 13.31 -6.40
N SER A 127 -0.18 13.86 -6.42
CA SER A 127 0.48 14.43 -5.24
C SER A 127 -0.06 15.85 -5.01
N PRO A 128 -0.92 16.11 -4.01
CA PRO A 128 -1.49 17.44 -3.83
C PRO A 128 -0.43 18.50 -3.51
N SER A 129 0.69 18.10 -2.90
CA SER A 129 1.81 19.02 -2.64
C SER A 129 2.54 19.51 -3.89
N SER A 130 2.39 18.81 -5.03
CA SER A 130 3.08 19.11 -6.29
C SER A 130 2.37 20.12 -7.20
N PHE A 131 1.14 20.53 -6.86
CA PHE A 131 0.31 21.39 -7.69
C PHE A 131 -0.28 22.53 -6.87
N ASP A 132 -0.53 23.68 -7.50
CA ASP A 132 -1.23 24.77 -6.83
C ASP A 132 -2.75 24.50 -6.72
N GLN A 133 -3.45 25.29 -5.91
CA GLN A 133 -4.89 25.10 -5.69
C GLN A 133 -5.73 25.24 -6.98
N ARG A 134 -5.31 26.09 -7.92
CA ARG A 134 -6.02 26.28 -9.20
C ARG A 134 -5.79 25.08 -10.11
N GLU A 135 -4.57 24.59 -10.19
CA GLU A 135 -4.18 23.39 -10.92
C GLU A 135 -4.93 22.16 -10.40
N LEU A 136 -4.94 21.94 -9.08
CA LEU A 136 -5.69 20.86 -8.44
C LEU A 136 -7.18 20.94 -8.74
N SER A 137 -7.78 22.13 -8.63
CA SER A 137 -9.20 22.31 -8.93
C SER A 137 -9.53 21.95 -10.38
N ARG A 138 -8.62 22.25 -11.31
CA ARG A 138 -8.77 21.88 -12.74
C ARG A 138 -8.60 20.39 -12.96
N ILE A 139 -7.64 19.74 -12.31
CA ILE A 139 -7.46 18.28 -12.38
C ILE A 139 -8.73 17.60 -11.84
N TYR A 140 -9.17 17.94 -10.62
CA TYR A 140 -10.29 17.28 -9.96
C TYR A 140 -11.64 17.51 -10.62
N ARG A 141 -11.75 18.53 -11.49
CA ARG A 141 -12.92 18.71 -12.34
C ARG A 141 -13.02 17.64 -13.43
N GLU A 142 -11.89 17.24 -14.01
CA GLU A 142 -11.84 16.23 -15.06
C GLU A 142 -11.73 14.81 -14.48
N ALA A 143 -11.03 14.67 -13.36
CA ALA A 143 -10.80 13.42 -12.63
C ALA A 143 -11.14 13.61 -11.14
N PRO A 144 -12.40 13.44 -10.73
CA PRO A 144 -12.81 13.65 -9.34
C PRO A 144 -12.02 12.79 -8.35
N VAL A 145 -11.75 13.33 -7.16
CA VAL A 145 -11.10 12.58 -6.08
C VAL A 145 -12.00 11.40 -5.70
N LEU A 146 -11.44 10.20 -5.69
CA LEU A 146 -12.15 9.01 -5.27
C LEU A 146 -12.46 9.11 -3.77
N SER A 147 -13.74 9.24 -3.43
CA SER A 147 -14.22 9.12 -2.06
C SER A 147 -14.66 7.68 -1.86
N VAL A 148 -13.78 6.86 -1.27
CA VAL A 148 -14.19 5.54 -0.79
C VAL A 148 -15.11 5.78 0.40
N LYS A 149 -16.43 5.69 0.19
CA LYS A 149 -17.37 5.55 1.30
C LYS A 149 -17.10 4.16 1.88
N ILE A 150 -16.42 4.13 3.02
CA ILE A 150 -16.39 2.95 3.85
C ILE A 150 -17.82 2.79 4.34
N ASP A 151 -18.51 1.73 3.92
CA ASP A 151 -19.78 1.35 4.52
C ASP A 151 -19.48 1.01 5.99
N GLU A 152 -19.70 1.98 6.88
CA GLU A 152 -19.79 1.70 8.30
C GLU A 152 -20.94 0.70 8.49
N PRO A 153 -20.74 -0.44 9.17
CA PRO A 153 -21.85 -1.27 9.56
C PRO A 153 -22.80 -0.41 10.40
N THR A 154 -24.04 -0.27 9.92
CA THR A 154 -25.09 0.51 10.55
C THR A 154 -25.40 -0.10 11.92
N PHE A 155 -24.75 0.39 12.98
CA PHE A 155 -25.14 0.07 14.34
C PHE A 155 -26.32 0.96 14.71
N THR A 156 -27.47 0.32 14.86
CA THR A 156 -28.70 0.93 15.33
C THR A 156 -28.46 1.54 16.70
N GLU A 157 -28.73 2.83 16.80
CA GLU A 157 -28.66 3.64 18.02
C GLU A 157 -29.53 3.02 19.14
N MET A 158 -28.93 2.75 20.29
CA MET A 158 -29.62 2.94 21.57
C MET A 158 -28.75 3.86 22.43
N GLU A 159 -29.32 5.03 22.71
CA GLU A 159 -28.78 6.05 23.58
C GLU A 159 -28.48 5.51 24.98
N SER A 160 -27.28 5.82 25.47
CA SER A 160 -27.14 6.26 26.86
C SER A 160 -25.92 7.18 26.97
N ASN A 161 -26.21 8.47 27.16
CA ASN A 161 -25.29 9.50 27.62
C ASN A 161 -24.45 9.03 28.82
N LEU A 162 -23.14 9.29 28.79
CA LEU A 162 -22.36 9.94 29.86
C LEU A 162 -20.87 9.97 29.49
N GLY A 163 -20.32 11.19 29.41
CA GLY A 163 -18.93 11.46 29.78
C GLY A 163 -17.89 11.41 28.65
N GLN A 164 -17.38 12.61 28.34
CA GLN A 164 -16.09 12.90 27.70
C GLN A 164 -15.03 11.82 27.98
N HIS A 165 -14.37 11.31 26.94
CA HIS A 165 -12.91 11.24 26.82
C HIS A 165 -12.55 11.11 25.33
N ASP A 166 -11.77 12.09 24.87
CA ASP A 166 -11.04 12.10 23.61
C ASP A 166 -10.18 10.83 23.49
N HIS A 167 -10.58 9.84 22.71
CA HIS A 167 -9.72 8.76 22.23
C HIS A 167 -10.26 8.18 20.91
N THR A 168 -10.30 9.01 19.87
CA THR A 168 -10.23 8.54 18.48
C THR A 168 -9.01 9.14 17.82
N ALA A 169 -7.84 8.84 18.39
CA ALA A 169 -6.56 9.10 17.75
C ALA A 169 -6.16 7.86 16.94
N ASN A 170 -6.10 8.05 15.61
CA ASN A 170 -5.29 7.31 14.65
C ASN A 170 -5.47 5.78 14.57
N ILE A 171 -6.49 5.35 13.83
CA ILE A 171 -6.33 4.22 12.90
C ILE A 171 -6.00 4.82 11.52
N ARG A 172 -4.87 5.50 11.45
CA ARG A 172 -4.21 5.96 10.22
C ARG A 172 -2.75 5.54 10.32
N SER A 173 -2.47 4.25 10.34
CA SER A 173 -1.11 3.79 10.05
C SER A 173 -0.94 3.77 8.53
N SER A 174 -0.83 4.97 7.94
CA SER A 174 0.27 5.17 7.03
C SER A 174 1.49 4.74 7.82
N LEU A 175 2.13 3.62 7.48
CA LEU A 175 3.46 3.32 8.00
C LEU A 175 4.40 4.35 7.35
N GLU A 176 4.31 5.61 7.80
CA GLU A 176 5.51 6.41 7.92
C GLU A 176 6.51 5.50 8.64
N MET A 177 7.69 5.33 8.08
CA MET A 177 8.77 4.58 8.74
C MET A 177 9.11 5.36 10.00
N ASP A 178 8.36 5.14 11.07
CA ASP A 178 8.67 5.63 12.40
C ASP A 178 10.01 4.97 12.72
N LEU A 179 11.06 5.79 12.70
CA LEU A 179 12.37 5.35 13.09
C LEU A 179 12.49 5.51 14.60
N ASN A 180 13.14 4.55 15.24
CA ASN A 180 13.67 4.73 16.58
C ASN A 180 14.77 5.80 16.56
N ASP A 181 15.18 6.32 17.73
CA ASP A 181 16.26 7.31 17.87
C ASP A 181 17.60 6.86 17.25
N ASP A 182 17.76 5.55 17.04
CA ASP A 182 18.93 4.92 16.41
C ASP A 182 18.80 4.75 14.88
N GLY A 183 17.70 5.19 14.28
CA GLY A 183 17.42 5.09 12.85
C GLY A 183 16.85 3.73 12.40
N THR A 184 16.58 2.79 13.32
CA THR A 184 15.95 1.51 12.98
C THR A 184 14.44 1.64 12.83
N PRO A 185 13.78 0.89 11.92
CA PRO A 185 12.33 0.89 11.83
C PRO A 185 11.71 0.40 13.14
N LYS A 186 10.74 1.13 13.67
CA LYS A 186 10.03 0.80 14.90
C LYS A 186 9.10 -0.39 14.70
N LEU A 187 9.07 -1.31 15.66
CA LEU A 187 8.07 -2.37 15.66
C LEU A 187 6.74 -1.80 16.14
N VAL A 188 5.68 -2.06 15.37
CA VAL A 188 4.31 -1.66 15.70
C VAL A 188 3.42 -2.88 15.69
N LEU A 189 2.54 -2.97 16.68
CA LEU A 189 1.54 -4.03 16.71
C LEU A 189 0.51 -3.80 15.60
N LEU A 190 0.33 -4.80 14.74
CA LEU A 190 -0.69 -4.79 13.69
C LEU A 190 -1.96 -5.51 14.17
N THR A 191 -3.12 -5.04 13.71
CA THR A 191 -4.40 -5.71 13.97
C THR A 191 -4.36 -7.17 13.52
N LYS A 192 -4.86 -8.11 14.32
CA LYS A 192 -4.90 -9.54 13.93
C LYS A 192 -5.77 -9.75 12.70
N LEU A 193 -5.36 -10.70 11.85
CA LEU A 193 -6.15 -11.10 10.69
C LEU A 193 -7.27 -12.05 11.15
N PRO A 194 -8.54 -11.74 10.83
CA PRO A 194 -9.64 -12.64 11.15
C PRO A 194 -9.52 -13.93 10.31
N LYS A 195 -9.94 -15.06 10.90
CA LYS A 195 -10.01 -16.34 10.17
C LYS A 195 -11.01 -16.26 9.01
N SER A 196 -12.13 -15.57 9.22
CA SER A 196 -13.12 -15.31 8.18
C SER A 196 -12.53 -14.39 7.11
N GLY A 197 -12.44 -14.88 5.88
CA GLY A 197 -11.86 -14.12 4.77
C GLY A 197 -10.34 -14.15 4.71
N PHE A 198 -9.66 -14.98 5.53
CA PHE A 198 -8.22 -15.19 5.41
C PHE A 198 -7.87 -15.83 4.06
N THR A 199 -6.93 -15.22 3.35
CA THR A 199 -6.43 -15.72 2.07
C THR A 199 -4.92 -15.64 2.04
N LYS A 200 -4.31 -16.39 1.13
CA LYS A 200 -2.86 -16.33 0.85
C LYS A 200 -2.39 -14.90 0.56
N GLN A 201 -3.20 -14.12 -0.15
CA GLN A 201 -2.89 -12.72 -0.47
C GLN A 201 -2.87 -11.83 0.78
N ILE A 202 -3.80 -12.03 1.72
CA ILE A 202 -3.82 -11.29 2.98
C ILE A 202 -2.58 -11.66 3.83
N LEU A 203 -2.20 -12.93 3.85
CA LEU A 203 -0.98 -13.37 4.53
C LEU A 203 0.28 -12.75 3.89
N GLN A 204 0.38 -12.74 2.56
CA GLN A 204 1.48 -12.08 1.83
C GLN A 204 1.57 -10.59 2.18
N ARG A 205 0.44 -9.87 2.22
CA ARG A 205 0.39 -8.46 2.64
C ARG A 205 0.91 -8.27 4.07
N ARG A 206 0.53 -9.16 4.99
CA ARG A 206 1.01 -9.13 6.37
C ARG A 206 2.53 -9.36 6.48
N ILE A 207 3.06 -10.30 5.70
CA ILE A 207 4.50 -10.59 5.63
C ILE A 207 5.28 -9.34 5.19
N LEU A 208 4.79 -8.64 4.15
CA LEU A 208 5.41 -7.41 3.68
C LEU A 208 5.42 -6.32 4.77
N GLN A 209 4.34 -6.17 5.54
CA GLN A 209 4.28 -5.21 6.64
C GLN A 209 5.33 -5.52 7.71
N TRP A 210 5.48 -6.79 8.12
CA TRP A 210 6.51 -7.20 9.07
C TRP A 210 7.94 -6.98 8.53
N ARG A 211 8.16 -7.24 7.24
CA ARG A 211 9.44 -6.98 6.60
C ARG A 211 9.80 -5.48 6.58
N ARG A 212 8.82 -4.60 6.36
CA ARG A 212 9.01 -3.14 6.44
C ARG A 212 9.41 -2.67 7.85
N MET A 213 8.98 -3.39 8.89
CA MET A 213 9.42 -3.18 10.27
C MET A 213 10.81 -3.77 10.58
N GLY A 214 11.47 -4.38 9.60
CA GLY A 214 12.79 -4.98 9.73
C GLY A 214 12.79 -6.39 10.33
N LEU A 215 11.63 -7.03 10.44
CA LEU A 215 11.54 -8.42 10.93
C LEU A 215 11.99 -9.41 9.86
N ASP A 216 12.70 -10.44 10.28
CA ASP A 216 12.96 -11.64 9.47
C ASP A 216 11.66 -12.43 9.35
N THR A 217 11.22 -12.63 8.12
CA THR A 217 9.94 -13.27 7.79
C THR A 217 10.11 -14.59 7.07
N ALA A 218 11.34 -15.11 6.93
CA ALA A 218 11.61 -16.35 6.18
C ALA A 218 10.76 -17.54 6.67
N ALA A 219 10.52 -17.64 7.98
CA ALA A 219 9.68 -18.69 8.57
C ALA A 219 8.22 -18.61 8.09
N VAL A 220 7.61 -17.42 8.08
CA VAL A 220 6.23 -17.23 7.60
C VAL A 220 6.14 -17.27 6.08
N GLU A 221 7.18 -16.85 5.35
CA GLU A 221 7.22 -16.98 3.89
C GLU A 221 7.13 -18.44 3.44
N SER A 222 7.74 -19.36 4.21
CA SER A 222 7.63 -20.79 3.93
C SER A 222 6.18 -21.32 3.99
N SER A 223 5.33 -20.71 4.83
CA SER A 223 3.92 -21.08 4.93
C SER A 223 3.14 -20.83 3.64
N LEU A 224 3.57 -19.86 2.82
CA LEU A 224 2.91 -19.52 1.56
C LEU A 224 2.98 -20.64 0.53
N TYR A 225 3.88 -21.61 0.68
CA TYR A 225 3.99 -22.76 -0.23
C TYR A 225 3.00 -23.87 0.10
N HIS A 226 2.32 -23.81 1.25
CA HIS A 226 1.24 -24.74 1.56
C HIS A 226 0.02 -24.49 0.66
N GLU A 227 -0.67 -25.56 0.26
CA GLU A 227 -1.94 -25.47 -0.47
C GLU A 227 -3.14 -25.37 0.50
N ASP A 228 -2.96 -25.76 1.77
CA ASP A 228 -3.99 -25.75 2.81
C ASP A 228 -4.05 -24.40 3.55
N ILE A 229 -5.18 -23.70 3.40
CA ILE A 229 -5.48 -22.41 4.03
C ILE A 229 -5.55 -22.52 5.56
N GLU A 230 -6.04 -23.63 6.11
CA GLU A 230 -6.14 -23.81 7.56
C GLU A 230 -4.75 -23.98 8.19
N LEU A 231 -3.86 -24.70 7.51
CA LEU A 231 -2.47 -24.84 7.92
C LEU A 231 -1.74 -23.48 7.85
N MET A 232 -1.89 -22.75 6.74
CA MET A 232 -1.34 -21.39 6.59
C MET A 232 -1.81 -20.45 7.71
N TYR A 233 -3.11 -20.48 8.06
CA TYR A 233 -3.66 -19.65 9.12
C TYR A 233 -3.08 -20.02 10.49
N SER A 234 -2.91 -21.32 10.76
CA SER A 234 -2.33 -21.79 12.02
C SER A 234 -0.88 -21.33 12.20
N GLU A 235 -0.06 -21.38 11.13
CA GLU A 235 1.32 -20.91 11.14
C GLU A 235 1.39 -19.38 11.27
N TYR A 236 0.51 -18.66 10.58
CA TYR A 236 0.34 -17.21 10.74
C TYR A 236 0.09 -16.83 12.21
N ILE A 237 -0.83 -17.51 12.91
CA ILE A 237 -1.16 -17.19 14.30
C ILE A 237 0.06 -17.37 15.22
N GLN A 238 0.86 -18.42 15.00
CA GLN A 238 2.09 -18.62 15.78
C GLN A 238 3.10 -17.50 15.57
N ILE A 239 3.23 -17.01 14.34
CA ILE A 239 4.21 -15.97 14.02
C ILE A 239 3.70 -14.60 14.45
N GLU A 240 2.40 -14.33 14.35
CA GLU A 240 1.79 -13.12 14.90
C GLU A 240 1.97 -13.02 16.42
N GLU A 241 1.82 -14.14 17.13
CA GLU A 241 2.12 -14.24 18.57
C GLU A 241 3.57 -13.84 18.86
N ASN A 242 4.53 -14.37 18.10
CA ASN A 242 5.95 -14.04 18.23
C ASN A 242 6.24 -12.56 17.92
N VAL A 243 5.59 -11.99 16.91
CA VAL A 243 5.73 -10.56 16.58
C VAL A 243 5.18 -9.68 17.71
N ARG A 244 4.04 -10.05 18.31
CA ARG A 244 3.51 -9.30 19.45
C ARG A 244 4.50 -9.30 20.63
N ARG A 245 5.04 -10.48 20.96
CA ARG A 245 6.08 -10.64 21.99
C ARG A 245 7.33 -9.80 21.68
N ALA A 246 7.78 -9.81 20.43
CA ALA A 246 8.90 -9.00 19.95
C ALA A 246 8.67 -7.49 20.11
N VAL A 247 7.46 -6.99 19.82
CA VAL A 247 7.08 -5.58 20.02
C VAL A 247 7.15 -5.19 21.51
N GLU A 248 6.61 -6.05 22.39
CA GLU A 248 6.63 -5.83 23.84
C GLU A 248 8.06 -5.81 24.40
N LEU A 249 8.88 -6.78 23.99
CA LEU A 249 10.29 -6.86 24.36
C LEU A 249 11.10 -5.66 23.86
N GLU A 250 10.93 -5.26 22.60
CA GLU A 250 11.62 -4.08 22.05
C GLU A 250 11.31 -2.83 22.87
N ARG A 251 10.03 -2.61 23.18
CA ARG A 251 9.60 -1.46 23.97
C ARG A 251 10.26 -1.45 25.34
N TYR A 252 10.35 -2.61 26.00
CA TYR A 252 11.01 -2.72 27.30
C TYR A 252 12.52 -2.48 27.19
N ILE A 253 13.19 -3.12 26.23
CA ILE A 253 14.63 -3.01 26.05
C ILE A 253 15.05 -1.58 25.75
N LEU A 254 14.30 -0.86 24.92
CA LEU A 254 14.58 0.54 24.63
C LEU A 254 14.38 1.46 25.84
N ALA A 255 13.48 1.11 26.76
CA ALA A 255 13.18 1.90 27.96
C ALA A 255 14.14 1.61 29.13
N GLU A 256 14.42 0.34 29.41
CA GLU A 256 15.02 -0.10 30.68
C GLU A 256 16.49 -0.58 30.53
N VAL A 257 16.89 -1.06 29.35
CA VAL A 257 18.25 -1.62 29.16
C VAL A 257 19.24 -0.52 28.78
N LYS A 258 20.11 -0.18 29.73
CA LYS A 258 21.14 0.87 29.57
C LYS A 258 22.43 0.39 28.91
N ASP A 259 22.75 -0.90 29.01
CA ASP A 259 23.94 -1.46 28.37
C ASP A 259 23.76 -1.53 26.85
N SER A 260 24.62 -0.81 26.13
CA SER A 260 24.50 -0.65 24.67
C SER A 260 24.79 -1.94 23.91
N GLN A 261 25.68 -2.80 24.41
CA GLN A 261 26.01 -4.07 23.76
C GLN A 261 24.88 -5.07 23.96
N GLU A 262 24.39 -5.19 25.19
CA GLU A 262 23.26 -6.05 25.52
C GLU A 262 22.01 -5.65 24.74
N ARG A 263 21.71 -4.34 24.68
CA ARG A 263 20.60 -3.79 23.90
C ARG A 263 20.70 -4.15 22.42
N THR A 264 21.87 -3.95 21.80
CA THR A 264 22.08 -4.27 20.38
C THR A 264 21.87 -5.76 20.09
N ILE A 265 22.39 -6.64 20.95
CA ILE A 265 22.25 -8.10 20.81
C ILE A 265 20.78 -8.50 20.95
N ALA A 266 20.07 -7.96 21.94
CA ALA A 266 18.66 -8.27 22.17
C ALA A 266 17.77 -7.78 21.02
N LEU A 267 17.97 -6.55 20.53
CA LEU A 267 17.24 -6.01 19.38
C LEU A 267 17.47 -6.82 18.10
N PHE A 268 18.71 -7.28 17.86
CA PHE A 268 19.01 -8.16 16.73
C PHE A 268 18.25 -9.48 16.80
N ARG A 269 18.22 -10.13 17.98
CA ARG A 269 17.47 -11.37 18.20
C ARG A 269 15.97 -11.18 18.01
N ILE A 270 15.43 -10.05 18.49
CA ILE A 270 14.03 -9.64 18.29
C ILE A 270 13.70 -9.50 16.82
N ARG A 271 14.57 -8.85 16.03
CA ARG A 271 14.39 -8.71 14.58
C ARG A 271 14.37 -10.06 13.86
N GLN A 272 15.13 -11.04 14.35
CA GLN A 272 15.11 -12.40 13.82
C GLN A 272 13.95 -13.27 14.36
N LEU A 273 13.15 -12.76 15.30
CA LEU A 273 12.14 -13.52 16.04
C LEU A 273 12.70 -14.80 16.72
N THR A 274 13.96 -14.75 17.18
CA THR A 274 14.64 -15.91 17.78
C THR A 274 14.92 -15.73 19.26
N GLY A 275 14.71 -16.80 20.04
CA GLY A 275 15.03 -16.83 21.47
C GLY A 275 14.23 -15.85 22.32
N LEU A 276 12.99 -15.57 21.92
CA LEU A 276 12.09 -14.65 22.62
C LEU A 276 11.82 -15.12 24.06
N ASP A 277 11.67 -16.43 24.29
CA ASP A 277 11.46 -17.01 25.64
C ASP A 277 12.63 -16.68 26.58
N GLU A 278 13.87 -16.74 26.10
CA GLU A 278 15.06 -16.42 26.89
C GLU A 278 15.13 -14.92 27.23
N LEU A 279 14.74 -14.06 26.28
CA LEU A 279 14.70 -12.61 26.49
C LEU A 279 13.60 -12.24 27.48
N GLU A 280 12.42 -12.84 27.38
CA GLU A 280 11.33 -12.62 28.35
C GLU A 280 11.71 -13.11 29.74
N ASN A 281 12.30 -14.30 29.86
CA ASN A 281 12.79 -14.80 31.15
C ASN A 281 13.86 -13.90 31.76
N ARG A 282 14.62 -13.19 30.93
CA ARG A 282 15.68 -12.29 31.38
C ARG A 282 15.18 -10.90 31.76
N TYR A 283 14.16 -10.40 31.07
CA TYR A 283 13.73 -8.99 31.18
C TYR A 283 12.38 -8.81 31.90
N PHE A 284 11.53 -9.84 31.95
CA PHE A 284 10.21 -9.78 32.58
C PHE A 284 10.06 -10.67 33.82
N LEU A 285 11.05 -11.52 34.12
CA LEU A 285 11.06 -12.41 35.28
C LEU A 285 12.10 -12.00 36.34
N ASP A 286 12.28 -10.69 36.51
CA ASP A 286 12.88 -10.07 37.71
C ASP A 286 11.80 -9.31 38.52
#